data_AF-A0AA38W6X4-F1
#
_entry.id   AF-A0AA38W6X4-F1
#
_cell.length_a   1.000
_cell.length_b   1.000
_cell.length_c   1.000
_cell.angle_alpha   90.00
_cell.angle_beta   90.00
_cell.angle_gamma   90.00
#
_symmetry.space_group_name_H-M   'P 1'
#
loop_
_entity.id
_entity.type
_entity.pdbx_description
1 polymer ?
#
loop_
_entity_poly.entity_id
_entity_poly.type
_entity_poly.pdbx_seq_one_letter_code
_entity_poly.pdbx_strand_id
1 'polypeptide(L)'
;MVTRKRNLFRGRKWSTPDIGSAIIVFGVHLLALFAPFTFTWNAFFVGFARAVLCGLFGITLSYHRNLAHHSFKLPKWLEYIFAYIGVLAFQGDPIFWVSIHRYHHQYVDSEKDTHSPTFGFWYSHMGWLFDNGYMIEKYKGRRNVEDLKCQKFYRWVALITFGEGWHNNHHAFESSARQGLHRWEIDMCWYTIRFLEAVGLATNVKLPTKAQKLKKSFAASE
;
A
#
# COMPACT_ATOMS: atom_id res chain seq x y z
N MET A 1 8.63 -13.69 23.04
CA MET A 1 7.67 -13.97 24.13
C MET A 1 6.35 -13.30 23.76
N VAL A 2 5.23 -14.04 23.68
CA VAL A 2 3.91 -13.44 23.40
C VAL A 2 3.40 -12.83 24.69
N THR A 3 3.33 -11.51 24.73
CA THR A 3 2.95 -10.78 25.95
C THR A 3 1.58 -10.14 25.83
N ARG A 4 1.00 -10.08 24.63
CA ARG A 4 -0.29 -9.45 24.34
C ARG A 4 -1.11 -10.37 23.44
N LYS A 5 -2.41 -10.54 23.71
CA LYS A 5 -3.32 -11.27 22.81
C LYS A 5 -4.14 -10.26 22.02
N ARG A 6 -4.04 -10.34 20.69
CA ARG A 6 -4.89 -9.57 19.78
C ARG A 6 -5.86 -10.52 19.08
N ASN A 7 -7.15 -10.27 19.22
CA ASN A 7 -8.18 -11.09 18.56
C ASN A 7 -8.17 -10.80 17.05
N LEU A 8 -7.61 -11.74 16.30
CA LEU A 8 -7.43 -11.61 14.85
C LEU A 8 -8.73 -11.72 14.05
N PHE A 9 -9.65 -12.58 14.49
CA PHE A 9 -10.80 -13.00 13.67
C PHE A 9 -12.15 -12.77 14.36
N ARG A 10 -12.24 -12.97 15.68
CA ARG A 10 -13.49 -12.90 16.43
C ARG A 10 -13.64 -11.57 17.17
N GLY A 11 -14.83 -10.97 17.10
CA GLY A 11 -15.16 -9.74 17.84
C GLY A 11 -14.56 -8.44 17.28
N ARG A 12 -13.92 -8.47 16.11
CA ARG A 12 -13.45 -7.27 15.39
C ARG A 12 -14.48 -6.79 14.37
N LYS A 13 -14.54 -5.48 14.12
CA LYS A 13 -15.24 -4.92 12.95
C LYS A 13 -14.33 -5.03 11.74
N TRP A 14 -14.80 -5.70 10.68
CA TRP A 14 -14.07 -5.83 9.42
C TRP A 14 -14.35 -4.63 8.53
N SER A 15 -13.29 -3.96 8.09
CA SER A 15 -13.40 -2.87 7.12
C SER A 15 -13.37 -3.40 5.69
N THR A 16 -13.85 -2.63 4.71
CA THR A 16 -13.78 -3.01 3.29
C THR A 16 -12.36 -3.34 2.82
N PRO A 17 -11.30 -2.60 3.21
CA PRO A 17 -9.92 -2.99 2.93
C PRO A 17 -9.51 -4.33 3.55
N ASP A 18 -9.96 -4.63 4.77
CA ASP A 18 -9.65 -5.92 5.41
C ASP A 18 -10.26 -7.09 4.63
N ILE A 19 -11.50 -6.92 4.17
CA ILE A 19 -12.21 -7.92 3.35
C ILE A 19 -11.49 -8.08 2.00
N GLY A 20 -11.09 -6.98 1.37
CA GLY A 20 -10.32 -7.00 0.12
C GLY A 20 -8.99 -7.75 0.28
N SER A 21 -8.20 -7.42 1.31
CA SER A 21 -6.95 -8.13 1.63
C SER A 21 -7.19 -9.61 1.91
N ALA A 22 -8.25 -9.96 2.63
CA ALA A 22 -8.62 -11.35 2.89
C ALA A 22 -8.94 -12.10 1.59
N ILE A 23 -9.80 -11.55 0.73
CA ILE A 23 -10.15 -12.17 -0.56
C ILE A 23 -8.89 -12.40 -1.41
N ILE A 24 -8.01 -11.41 -1.51
CA ILE A 24 -6.78 -11.53 -2.29
C ILE A 24 -5.87 -12.60 -1.70
N VAL A 25 -5.58 -12.55 -0.40
CA VAL A 25 -4.68 -13.50 0.25
C VAL A 25 -5.23 -14.92 0.15
N PHE A 26 -6.48 -15.16 0.56
CA PHE A 26 -7.08 -16.50 0.46
C PHE A 26 -7.21 -16.96 -0.98
N GLY A 27 -7.58 -16.08 -1.92
CA GLY A 27 -7.67 -16.38 -3.34
C GLY A 27 -6.33 -16.85 -3.93
N VAL A 28 -5.24 -16.16 -3.62
CA VAL A 28 -3.89 -16.56 -4.07
C VAL A 28 -3.50 -17.94 -3.51
N HIS A 29 -3.81 -18.21 -2.23
CA HIS A 29 -3.51 -19.51 -1.63
C HIS A 29 -4.35 -20.63 -2.24
N LEU A 30 -5.63 -20.39 -2.53
CA LEU A 30 -6.49 -21.35 -3.22
C LEU A 30 -6.00 -21.61 -4.65
N LEU A 31 -5.62 -20.57 -5.39
CA LEU A 31 -5.05 -20.71 -6.73
C LEU A 31 -3.72 -21.49 -6.71
N ALA A 32 -2.91 -21.32 -5.69
CA ALA A 32 -1.65 -22.06 -5.54
C ALA A 32 -1.85 -23.58 -5.43
N LEU A 33 -3.01 -24.05 -4.94
CA LEU A 33 -3.34 -25.48 -4.91
C LEU A 33 -3.44 -26.10 -6.32
N PHE A 34 -3.67 -25.27 -7.34
CA PHE A 34 -3.74 -25.72 -8.74
C PHE A 34 -2.38 -25.73 -9.45
N ALA A 35 -1.31 -25.24 -8.80
CA ALA A 35 0.03 -25.18 -9.40
C ALA A 35 0.55 -26.54 -9.91
N PRO A 36 0.34 -27.68 -9.22
CA PRO A 36 0.80 -28.99 -9.72
C PRO A 36 0.18 -29.39 -11.06
N PHE A 37 -1.05 -28.96 -11.35
CA PHE A 37 -1.76 -29.31 -12.59
C PHE A 37 -1.37 -28.43 -13.79
N THR A 38 -0.60 -27.36 -13.55
CA THR A 38 -0.17 -26.40 -14.59
C THR A 38 1.36 -26.35 -14.73
N PHE A 39 2.06 -27.30 -14.10
CA PHE A 39 3.51 -27.31 -14.06
C PHE A 39 4.14 -27.54 -15.43
N THR A 40 5.10 -26.68 -15.76
CA THR A 40 6.06 -26.89 -16.85
C THR A 40 7.42 -26.37 -16.39
N TRP A 41 8.51 -26.91 -16.94
CA TRP A 41 9.86 -26.42 -16.64
C TRP A 41 10.05 -24.94 -16.98
N ASN A 42 9.45 -24.47 -18.09
CA ASN A 42 9.48 -23.06 -18.45
C ASN A 42 8.79 -22.19 -17.40
N ALA A 43 7.59 -22.57 -16.94
CA ALA A 43 6.88 -21.84 -15.89
C ALA A 43 7.68 -21.83 -14.57
N PHE A 44 8.32 -22.95 -14.23
CA PHE A 44 9.19 -23.04 -13.05
C PHE A 44 10.35 -22.05 -13.14
N PHE A 45 11.11 -22.04 -14.23
CA PHE A 45 12.26 -21.13 -14.37
C PHE A 45 11.85 -19.66 -14.44
N VAL A 46 10.73 -19.34 -15.09
CA VAL A 46 10.17 -17.98 -15.07
C VAL A 46 9.78 -17.59 -13.64
N GLY A 47 9.10 -18.48 -12.90
CA GLY A 47 8.72 -18.25 -11.51
C GLY A 47 9.93 -18.09 -10.58
N PHE A 48 10.95 -18.92 -10.76
CA PHE A 48 12.21 -18.86 -10.01
C PHE A 48 12.99 -17.58 -10.29
N ALA A 49 13.18 -17.24 -11.57
CA ALA A 49 13.83 -15.99 -11.96
C ALA A 49 13.08 -14.78 -11.41
N ARG A 50 11.75 -14.77 -11.51
CA ARG A 50 10.90 -13.74 -10.88
C ARG A 50 11.13 -13.66 -9.38
N ALA A 51 11.12 -14.79 -8.67
CA ALA A 51 11.30 -14.84 -7.22
C ALA A 51 12.67 -14.27 -6.80
N VAL A 52 13.75 -14.64 -7.51
CA VAL A 52 15.09 -14.10 -7.26
C VAL A 52 15.13 -12.60 -7.56
N LEU A 53 14.62 -12.16 -8.71
CA LEU A 53 14.65 -10.75 -9.09
C LEU A 53 13.86 -9.87 -8.11
N CYS A 54 12.64 -10.28 -7.78
CA CYS A 54 11.76 -9.56 -6.87
C CYS A 54 12.30 -9.56 -5.44
N GLY A 55 12.79 -10.70 -4.94
CA GLY A 55 13.31 -10.82 -3.59
C GLY A 55 14.63 -10.08 -3.40
N LEU A 56 15.60 -10.32 -4.29
CA LEU A 56 16.93 -9.74 -4.18
C LEU A 56 16.94 -8.26 -4.56
N PHE A 57 16.47 -7.91 -5.76
CA PHE A 57 16.58 -6.54 -6.25
C PHE A 57 15.39 -5.67 -5.82
N GLY A 58 14.18 -6.22 -5.87
CA GLY A 58 12.96 -5.49 -5.53
C GLY A 58 12.81 -5.19 -4.03
N ILE A 59 12.82 -6.23 -3.20
CA ILE A 59 12.56 -6.09 -1.76
C ILE A 59 13.84 -5.77 -0.99
N THR A 60 14.85 -6.66 -1.03
CA THR A 60 16.00 -6.53 -0.12
C THR A 60 16.93 -5.39 -0.51
N LEU A 61 17.28 -5.23 -1.79
CA LEU A 61 18.13 -4.13 -2.26
C LEU A 61 17.35 -2.79 -2.29
N SER A 62 16.19 -2.76 -2.96
CA SER A 62 15.44 -1.51 -3.15
C SER A 62 14.58 -1.12 -1.93
N TYR A 63 13.41 -1.74 -1.73
CA TYR A 63 12.46 -1.29 -0.70
C TYR A 63 13.10 -1.21 0.69
N HIS A 64 13.87 -2.24 1.07
CA HIS A 64 14.47 -2.35 2.39
C HIS A 64 15.71 -1.45 2.55
N ARG A 65 16.82 -1.73 1.86
CA ARG A 65 18.11 -1.06 2.12
C ARG A 65 18.20 0.33 1.49
N ASN A 66 17.74 0.49 0.26
CA ASN A 66 17.84 1.77 -0.45
C ASN A 66 16.75 2.76 -0.03
N LEU A 67 15.47 2.36 -0.10
CA LEU A 67 14.36 3.27 0.15
C LEU A 67 14.05 3.44 1.64
N ALA A 68 13.95 2.35 2.41
CA ALA A 68 13.58 2.47 3.82
C ALA A 68 14.73 2.91 4.72
N HIS A 69 15.93 2.35 4.53
CA HIS A 69 17.09 2.62 5.39
C HIS A 69 18.09 3.64 4.82
N HIS A 70 17.95 4.06 3.57
CA HIS A 70 18.89 4.97 2.91
C HIS A 70 20.36 4.54 3.04
N SER A 71 20.63 3.24 3.05
CA SER A 71 21.98 2.70 3.29
C SER A 71 22.98 3.00 2.18
N PHE A 72 22.49 3.35 0.98
CA PHE A 72 23.30 3.76 -0.17
C PHE A 72 22.44 4.58 -1.14
N LYS A 73 23.09 5.28 -2.07
CA LYS A 73 22.44 6.08 -3.12
C LYS A 73 22.59 5.39 -4.48
N LEU A 74 21.54 5.47 -5.30
CA LEU A 74 21.53 5.02 -6.69
C LEU A 74 21.22 6.19 -7.63
N PRO A 75 21.66 6.15 -8.90
CA PRO A 75 21.10 7.05 -9.91
C PRO A 75 19.60 6.75 -10.06
N LYS A 76 18.77 7.80 -10.26
CA LYS A 76 17.31 7.68 -10.19
C LYS A 76 16.69 6.67 -11.15
N TRP A 77 17.25 6.51 -12.35
CA TRP A 77 16.75 5.50 -13.30
C TRP A 77 16.88 4.07 -12.74
N LEU A 78 17.96 3.77 -12.02
CA LEU A 78 18.22 2.45 -11.45
C LEU A 78 17.41 2.23 -10.17
N GLU A 79 17.29 3.26 -9.33
CA GLU A 79 16.39 3.28 -8.16
C GLU A 79 14.95 2.93 -8.58
N TYR A 80 14.46 3.55 -9.66
CA TYR A 80 13.11 3.35 -10.18
C TYR A 80 12.91 1.96 -10.81
N ILE A 81 13.90 1.44 -11.53
CA ILE A 81 13.85 0.06 -12.05
C ILE A 81 13.73 -0.94 -10.91
N PHE A 82 14.58 -0.84 -9.88
CA PHE A 82 14.51 -1.79 -8.77
C PHE A 82 13.22 -1.64 -7.96
N ALA A 83 12.74 -0.41 -7.75
CA ALA A 83 11.44 -0.20 -7.12
C ALA A 83 10.28 -0.81 -7.93
N TYR A 84 10.31 -0.70 -9.27
CA TYR A 84 9.32 -1.33 -10.13
C TYR A 84 9.39 -2.87 -10.07
N ILE A 85 10.60 -3.44 -10.00
CA ILE A 85 10.76 -4.89 -9.75
C ILE A 85 10.17 -5.27 -8.37
N GLY A 86 10.29 -4.40 -7.36
CA GLY A 86 9.67 -4.59 -6.05
C GLY A 86 8.15 -4.67 -6.10
N VAL A 87 7.49 -3.90 -6.98
CA VAL A 87 6.04 -3.99 -7.20
C VAL A 87 5.62 -5.40 -7.65
N LEU A 88 6.41 -6.03 -8.50
CA LEU A 88 6.14 -7.39 -9.01
C LEU A 88 6.22 -8.46 -7.91
N ALA A 89 6.79 -8.13 -6.74
CA ALA A 89 6.81 -9.01 -5.57
C ALA A 89 5.43 -9.13 -4.89
N PHE A 90 4.47 -8.26 -5.23
CA PHE A 90 3.11 -8.26 -4.71
C PHE A 90 3.04 -8.09 -3.17
N GLN A 91 3.93 -7.25 -2.60
CA GLN A 91 3.95 -6.89 -1.17
C GLN A 91 3.42 -5.48 -0.86
N GLY A 92 2.74 -4.87 -1.83
CA GLY A 92 2.30 -3.47 -1.78
C GLY A 92 3.24 -2.51 -2.52
N ASP A 93 2.76 -1.28 -2.70
CA ASP A 93 3.50 -0.23 -3.40
C ASP A 93 4.68 0.30 -2.54
N PRO A 94 5.67 0.98 -3.15
CA PRO A 94 6.85 1.46 -2.43
C PRO A 94 6.51 2.40 -1.27
N ILE A 95 5.49 3.26 -1.41
CA ILE A 95 5.09 4.23 -0.38
C ILE A 95 4.49 3.47 0.81
N PHE A 96 3.60 2.50 0.55
CA PHE A 96 3.03 1.65 1.60
C PHE A 96 4.11 0.83 2.32
N TRP A 97 4.88 0.04 1.58
CA TRP A 97 5.84 -0.92 2.16
C TRP A 97 6.88 -0.21 3.01
N VAL A 98 7.49 0.86 2.47
CA VAL A 98 8.52 1.63 3.19
C VAL A 98 7.94 2.31 4.42
N SER A 99 6.70 2.81 4.35
CA SER A 99 6.03 3.42 5.50
C SER A 99 5.82 2.41 6.63
N ILE A 100 5.30 1.23 6.32
CA ILE A 100 5.10 0.16 7.30
C ILE A 100 6.44 -0.28 7.91
N HIS A 101 7.45 -0.48 7.07
CA HIS A 101 8.79 -0.92 7.52
C HIS A 101 9.46 0.11 8.43
N ARG A 102 9.41 1.41 8.08
CA ARG A 102 9.93 2.49 8.93
C ARG A 102 9.19 2.56 10.27
N TYR A 103 7.86 2.37 10.29
CA TYR A 103 7.10 2.32 11.55
C TYR A 103 7.44 1.08 12.39
N HIS A 104 7.64 -0.08 11.78
CA HIS A 104 8.11 -1.28 12.48
C HIS A 104 9.43 -1.01 13.21
N HIS A 105 10.43 -0.44 12.52
CA HIS A 105 11.70 -0.07 13.15
C HIS A 105 11.56 0.99 14.24
N GLN A 106 10.72 2.00 14.03
CA GLN A 106 10.52 3.08 15.01
C GLN A 106 9.88 2.58 16.31
N TYR A 107 9.10 1.51 16.25
CA TYR A 107 8.24 1.06 17.33
C TYR A 107 8.41 -0.41 17.70
N VAL A 108 9.54 -1.00 17.32
CA VAL A 108 9.83 -2.45 17.43
C VAL A 108 9.34 -3.05 18.74
N ASP A 109 8.65 -4.20 18.64
CA ASP A 109 8.11 -4.97 19.76
C ASP A 109 7.15 -4.20 20.70
N SER A 110 6.76 -2.98 20.35
CA SER A 110 5.74 -2.22 21.06
C SER A 110 4.36 -2.46 20.45
N GLU A 111 3.35 -1.95 21.15
CA GLU A 111 2.00 -1.88 20.60
C GLU A 111 1.96 -1.09 19.29
N LYS A 112 2.84 -0.10 19.09
CA LYS A 112 2.90 0.70 17.86
C LYS A 112 3.72 0.04 16.75
N ASP A 113 4.14 -1.20 16.91
CA ASP A 113 4.68 -1.96 15.79
C ASP A 113 3.53 -2.64 15.03
N THR A 114 3.49 -2.35 13.73
CA THR A 114 2.47 -2.81 12.78
C THR A 114 2.29 -4.33 12.76
N HIS A 115 3.36 -5.09 12.88
CA HIS A 115 3.37 -6.56 12.81
C HIS A 115 4.16 -7.16 13.97
N SER A 116 4.01 -6.56 15.16
CA SER A 116 4.72 -6.93 16.38
C SER A 116 4.55 -8.43 16.71
N PRO A 117 5.65 -9.19 16.90
CA PRO A 117 5.59 -10.60 17.31
C PRO A 117 5.06 -10.78 18.73
N THR A 118 4.99 -9.70 19.52
CA THR A 118 4.43 -9.71 20.88
C THR A 118 2.93 -10.01 20.91
N PHE A 119 2.23 -9.81 19.79
CA PHE A 119 0.82 -10.19 19.58
C PHE A 119 0.61 -11.66 19.19
N GLY A 120 1.69 -12.41 18.97
CA GLY A 120 1.68 -13.83 18.61
C GLY A 120 2.03 -14.10 17.15
N PHE A 121 2.50 -15.34 16.90
CA PHE A 121 2.99 -15.79 15.60
C PHE A 121 2.02 -15.51 14.45
N TRP A 122 0.75 -15.88 14.60
CA TRP A 122 -0.24 -15.71 13.55
C TRP A 122 -0.52 -14.24 13.22
N TYR A 123 -0.41 -13.35 14.22
CA TYR A 123 -0.58 -11.92 13.99
C TYR A 123 0.58 -11.36 13.18
N SER A 124 1.82 -11.59 13.63
CA SER A 124 3.02 -11.09 12.95
C SER A 124 3.24 -11.73 11.57
N HIS A 125 2.82 -12.98 11.37
CA HIS A 125 2.99 -13.68 10.10
C HIS A 125 2.04 -13.18 9.01
N MET A 126 0.73 -13.12 9.28
CA MET A 126 -0.29 -12.75 8.29
C MET A 126 -1.40 -11.87 8.84
N GLY A 127 -1.72 -12.01 10.11
CA GLY A 127 -2.91 -11.41 10.69
C GLY A 127 -2.95 -9.88 10.64
N TRP A 128 -1.79 -9.23 10.69
CA TRP A 128 -1.66 -7.78 10.54
C TRP A 128 -2.12 -7.25 9.16
N LEU A 129 -2.10 -8.08 8.11
CA LEU A 129 -2.56 -7.73 6.76
C LEU A 129 -4.07 -7.45 6.69
N PHE A 130 -4.81 -7.97 7.68
CA PHE A 130 -6.26 -7.85 7.79
C PHE A 130 -6.67 -6.81 8.85
N ASP A 131 -5.74 -5.96 9.30
CA ASP A 131 -5.97 -5.01 10.38
C ASP A 131 -5.76 -3.54 9.96
N ASN A 132 -6.30 -3.17 8.79
CA ASN A 132 -6.12 -1.86 8.18
C ASN A 132 -6.71 -0.74 9.05
N GLY A 133 -7.86 -0.97 9.69
CA GLY A 133 -8.49 0.00 10.57
C GLY A 133 -7.58 0.46 11.71
N TYR A 134 -6.85 -0.47 12.33
CA TYR A 134 -5.87 -0.16 13.36
C TYR A 134 -4.71 0.67 12.84
N MET A 135 -4.21 0.32 11.66
CA MET A 135 -3.10 1.02 11.01
C MET A 135 -3.49 2.47 10.68
N ILE A 136 -4.70 2.67 10.14
CA ILE A 136 -5.24 3.98 9.81
C ILE A 136 -5.40 4.85 11.07
N GLU A 137 -6.03 4.30 12.11
CA GLU A 137 -6.25 5.01 13.38
C GLU A 137 -4.93 5.47 14.01
N LYS A 138 -3.94 4.58 13.99
CA LYS A 138 -2.71 4.76 14.76
C LYS A 138 -1.70 5.70 14.12
N TYR A 139 -1.57 5.68 12.80
CA TYR A 139 -0.57 6.48 12.10
C TYR A 139 -1.15 7.73 11.43
N LYS A 140 -2.49 7.84 11.30
CA LYS A 140 -3.20 9.00 10.73
C LYS A 140 -2.54 9.49 9.41
N GLY A 141 -2.23 8.54 8.54
CA GLY A 141 -1.53 8.73 7.28
C GLY A 141 -0.08 8.24 7.27
N ARG A 142 0.58 8.35 6.11
CA ARG A 142 1.95 7.87 5.87
C ARG A 142 2.97 9.00 5.89
N ARG A 143 3.10 9.71 7.02
CA ARG A 143 3.97 10.91 7.12
C ARG A 143 5.46 10.58 7.16
N ASN A 144 5.81 9.35 7.50
CA ASN A 144 7.19 8.89 7.56
C ASN A 144 7.81 8.57 6.19
N VAL A 145 7.15 8.91 5.08
CA VAL A 145 7.59 8.66 3.69
C VAL A 145 7.32 9.85 2.75
N GLU A 146 7.34 11.09 3.26
CA GLU A 146 7.17 12.28 2.40
C GLU A 146 8.27 12.39 1.33
N ASP A 147 9.47 11.86 1.60
CA ASP A 147 10.57 11.75 0.63
C ASP A 147 10.22 10.92 -0.62
N LEU A 148 9.41 9.87 -0.47
CA LEU A 148 8.89 9.09 -1.61
C LEU A 148 7.70 9.80 -2.26
N LYS A 149 6.77 10.34 -1.45
CA LYS A 149 5.58 11.04 -1.96
C LYS A 149 5.91 12.28 -2.78
N CYS A 150 7.03 12.95 -2.52
CA CYS A 150 7.47 14.09 -3.31
C CYS A 150 7.91 13.72 -4.74
N GLN A 151 8.14 12.43 -5.03
CA GLN A 151 8.60 11.98 -6.34
C GLN A 151 7.43 11.51 -7.22
N LYS A 152 7.38 12.03 -8.46
CA LYS A 152 6.31 11.71 -9.43
C LYS A 152 6.23 10.21 -9.74
N PHE A 153 7.38 9.54 -9.84
CA PHE A 153 7.46 8.12 -10.10
C PHE A 153 6.70 7.29 -9.05
N TYR A 154 6.96 7.50 -7.76
CA TYR A 154 6.32 6.72 -6.70
C TYR A 154 4.82 7.00 -6.56
N ARG A 155 4.38 8.24 -6.81
CA ARG A 155 2.95 8.56 -6.90
C ARG A 155 2.26 7.81 -8.04
N TRP A 156 2.92 7.76 -9.20
CA TRP A 156 2.41 7.06 -10.37
C TRP A 156 2.37 5.54 -10.16
N VAL A 157 3.44 4.97 -9.60
CA VAL A 157 3.50 3.54 -9.23
C VAL A 157 2.38 3.19 -8.26
N ALA A 158 2.20 3.96 -7.18
CA ALA A 158 1.13 3.74 -6.24
C ALA A 158 -0.24 3.72 -6.95
N LEU A 159 -0.52 4.71 -7.82
CA LEU A 159 -1.77 4.75 -8.58
C LEU A 159 -2.03 3.48 -9.41
N ILE A 160 -1.03 2.98 -10.14
CA ILE A 160 -1.21 1.82 -11.04
C ILE A 160 -1.25 0.48 -10.28
N THR A 161 -0.69 0.41 -9.09
CA THR A 161 -0.72 -0.78 -8.24
C THR A 161 -1.93 -0.81 -7.31
N PHE A 162 -2.93 0.03 -7.56
CA PHE A 162 -4.06 0.27 -6.65
C PHE A 162 -3.61 0.66 -5.23
N GLY A 163 -2.37 1.11 -5.08
CA GLY A 163 -1.92 1.89 -3.94
C GLY A 163 -2.56 3.27 -4.03
N GLU A 164 -2.79 3.91 -2.89
CA GLU A 164 -3.48 5.19 -2.85
C GLU A 164 -2.60 6.32 -3.40
N GLY A 165 -2.43 6.39 -4.72
CA GLY A 165 -1.52 7.32 -5.41
C GLY A 165 -1.81 8.80 -5.12
N TRP A 166 -3.02 9.10 -4.65
CA TRP A 166 -3.45 10.43 -4.19
C TRP A 166 -3.86 10.43 -2.70
N HIS A 167 -3.24 9.60 -1.86
CA HIS A 167 -3.59 9.46 -0.44
C HIS A 167 -3.53 10.80 0.32
N ASN A 168 -2.57 11.68 0.03
CA ASN A 168 -2.52 13.02 0.63
C ASN A 168 -3.74 13.87 0.26
N ASN A 169 -4.32 13.68 -0.93
CA ASN A 169 -5.56 14.35 -1.33
C ASN A 169 -6.77 13.71 -0.67
N HIS A 170 -6.79 12.38 -0.53
CA HIS A 170 -7.82 11.65 0.21
C HIS A 170 -7.84 12.05 1.69
N HIS A 171 -6.70 12.09 2.39
CA HIS A 171 -6.65 12.56 3.78
C HIS A 171 -7.02 14.04 3.94
N ALA A 172 -6.69 14.88 2.96
CA ALA A 172 -7.11 16.29 3.00
C ALA A 172 -8.63 16.44 2.82
N PHE A 173 -9.26 15.54 2.07
CA PHE A 173 -10.69 15.56 1.75
C PHE A 173 -11.28 14.14 1.78
N GLU A 174 -11.42 13.58 2.99
CA GLU A 174 -11.77 12.16 3.22
C GLU A 174 -13.09 11.74 2.56
N SER A 175 -14.04 12.66 2.48
CA SER A 175 -15.37 12.45 1.90
C SER A 175 -15.43 12.69 0.40
N SER A 176 -14.32 13.10 -0.23
CA SER A 176 -14.27 13.36 -1.67
C SER A 176 -14.30 12.08 -2.49
N ALA A 177 -15.23 12.00 -3.44
CA ALA A 177 -15.27 10.96 -4.46
C ALA A 177 -14.12 11.08 -5.49
N ARG A 178 -13.45 12.24 -5.54
CA ARG A 178 -12.30 12.50 -6.42
C ARG A 178 -11.04 12.71 -5.60
N GLN A 179 -10.04 11.86 -5.81
CA GLN A 179 -8.75 11.93 -5.15
C GLN A 179 -7.70 12.66 -6.02
N GLY A 180 -7.79 12.59 -7.35
CA GLY A 180 -6.93 13.38 -8.26
C GLY A 180 -7.43 14.81 -8.46
N LEU A 181 -6.92 15.80 -7.72
CA LEU A 181 -7.44 17.17 -7.68
C LEU A 181 -6.89 18.09 -8.78
N HIS A 182 -5.68 17.83 -9.27
CA HIS A 182 -5.08 18.60 -10.37
C HIS A 182 -5.40 17.97 -11.74
N ARG A 183 -5.29 18.76 -12.82
CA ARG A 183 -5.61 18.30 -14.19
C ARG A 183 -4.72 17.15 -14.66
N TRP A 184 -3.50 17.03 -14.13
CA TRP A 184 -2.55 15.97 -14.44
C TRP A 184 -2.65 14.75 -13.50
N GLU A 185 -3.52 14.78 -12.48
CA GLU A 185 -3.72 13.67 -11.56
C GLU A 185 -4.82 12.75 -12.09
N ILE A 186 -4.41 11.70 -12.79
CA ILE A 186 -5.31 10.68 -13.35
C ILE A 186 -5.91 9.87 -12.19
N ASP A 187 -7.23 9.77 -12.13
CA ASP A 187 -7.97 9.09 -11.06
C ASP A 187 -8.99 8.14 -11.71
N MET A 188 -8.61 6.88 -11.85
CA MET A 188 -9.43 5.86 -12.53
C MET A 188 -10.74 5.60 -11.77
N CYS A 189 -10.70 5.60 -10.43
CA CYS A 189 -11.88 5.45 -9.59
C CYS A 189 -12.85 6.61 -9.78
N TRP A 190 -12.35 7.84 -9.87
CA TRP A 190 -13.18 9.01 -10.20
C TRP A 190 -13.88 8.86 -11.56
N TYR A 191 -13.18 8.38 -12.59
CA TYR A 191 -13.80 8.16 -13.89
C TYR A 191 -14.86 7.06 -13.86
N THR A 192 -14.64 5.98 -13.10
CA THR A 192 -15.65 4.95 -12.85
C THR A 192 -16.86 5.51 -12.11
N ILE A 193 -16.67 6.31 -11.07
CA ILE A 193 -17.77 6.96 -10.33
C ILE A 193 -18.56 7.91 -11.24
N ARG A 194 -17.88 8.66 -12.11
CA ARG A 194 -18.53 9.53 -13.11
C ARG A 194 -19.33 8.76 -14.13
N PHE A 195 -18.85 7.60 -14.56
CA PHE A 195 -19.63 6.70 -15.39
C PHE A 195 -20.88 6.20 -14.65
N LEU A 196 -20.73 5.72 -13.40
CA LEU A 196 -21.84 5.26 -12.56
C LEU A 196 -22.87 6.37 -12.28
N GLU A 197 -22.42 7.60 -12.06
CA GLU A 197 -23.28 8.79 -11.90
C GLU A 197 -24.04 9.10 -13.20
N ALA A 198 -23.37 9.01 -14.36
CA ALA A 198 -23.98 9.24 -15.66
C ALA A 198 -25.07 8.21 -16.01
N VAL A 199 -24.92 6.96 -15.57
CA VAL A 199 -25.94 5.91 -15.74
C VAL A 199 -26.96 5.85 -14.59
N GLY A 200 -26.92 6.81 -13.66
CA GLY A 200 -27.90 6.93 -12.56
C GLY A 200 -27.70 5.95 -11.39
N LEU A 201 -26.60 5.20 -11.38
CA LEU A 201 -26.28 4.22 -10.33
C LEU A 201 -25.58 4.85 -9.11
N ALA A 202 -24.93 6.01 -9.29
CA ALA A 202 -24.33 6.77 -8.19
C ALA A 202 -25.03 8.13 -8.03
N THR A 203 -25.41 8.47 -6.80
CA THR A 203 -26.04 9.75 -6.44
C THR A 203 -25.28 10.41 -5.28
N ASN A 204 -25.46 11.72 -5.06
CA ASN A 204 -24.78 12.47 -3.99
C ASN A 204 -23.23 12.39 -4.02
N VAL A 205 -22.63 12.49 -5.22
CA VAL A 205 -21.17 12.48 -5.39
C VAL A 205 -20.55 13.73 -4.77
N LYS A 206 -19.75 13.55 -3.71
CA LYS A 206 -19.15 14.66 -2.94
C LYS A 206 -17.79 15.06 -3.51
N LEU A 207 -17.55 16.38 -3.58
CA LEU A 207 -16.28 16.96 -4.01
C LEU A 207 -15.84 18.09 -3.05
N PRO A 208 -14.53 18.30 -2.87
CA PRO A 208 -14.02 19.38 -2.05
C PRO A 208 -14.32 20.73 -2.69
N THR A 209 -14.76 21.67 -1.87
CA THR A 209 -15.08 23.04 -2.28
C THR A 209 -13.83 23.79 -2.74
N LYS A 210 -13.99 24.84 -3.55
CA LYS A 210 -12.87 25.68 -4.01
C LYS A 210 -12.07 26.26 -2.82
N ALA A 211 -12.77 26.70 -1.76
CA ALA A 211 -12.15 27.22 -0.54
C ALA A 211 -11.31 26.16 0.19
N GLN A 212 -11.81 24.93 0.30
CA GLN A 212 -11.07 23.80 0.87
C GLN A 212 -9.80 23.48 0.08
N LYS A 213 -9.86 23.49 -1.26
CA LYS A 213 -8.69 23.29 -2.13
C LYS A 213 -7.65 24.40 -1.98
N LEU A 214 -8.09 25.66 -1.91
CA LEU A 214 -7.23 26.83 -1.70
C LEU A 214 -6.52 26.77 -0.33
N LYS A 215 -7.24 26.46 0.74
CA LYS A 215 -6.64 26.33 2.08
C LYS A 215 -5.50 25.28 2.10
N LYS A 216 -5.71 24.16 1.40
CA LYS A 216 -4.70 23.13 1.24
C LYS A 216 -3.48 23.59 0.43
N SER A 217 -3.67 24.38 -0.63
CA SER A 217 -2.54 24.88 -1.43
C SER A 217 -1.68 25.87 -0.67
N PHE A 218 -2.28 26.71 0.19
CA PHE A 218 -1.53 27.63 1.05
C PHE A 218 -0.76 26.91 2.17
N ALA A 219 -1.35 25.88 2.78
CA ALA A 219 -0.67 25.07 3.80
C ALA A 219 0.49 24.20 3.26
N ALA A 220 0.65 24.10 1.93
CA ALA A 220 1.75 23.37 1.29
C ALA A 220 2.89 24.30 0.82
N SER A 221 2.74 25.61 0.98
CA SER A 221 3.73 26.65 0.61
C SER A 221 4.46 27.29 1.79
N GLU A 222 4.20 26.84 3.01
CA GLU A 222 4.93 27.15 4.24
C GLU A 222 5.87 25.99 4.61
#